data_AF-A0A356V732-F1
#
_entry.id   AF-A0A356V732-F1
#
_cell.length_a   1.000
_cell.length_b   1.000
_cell.length_c   1.000
_cell.angle_alpha   90.00
_cell.angle_beta   90.00
_cell.angle_gamma   90.00
#
_symmetry.space_group_name_H-M   'P 1'
#
loop_
_entity.id
_entity.type
_entity.pdbx_description
1 polymer ?
#
loop_
_entity_poly.entity_id
_entity_poly.type
_entity_poly.pdbx_seq_one_letter_code
_entity_poly.pdbx_strand_id
1 'polypeptide(L)' 'LRQIVTFPELVTSAPLVPATISMWDFDHGTNQRADISTQKISLNNFELVFKTWGDTRVARIRADWLAFGEIKGEDDWTLY' A
#
# COMPACT_ATOMS: atom_id res chain seq x y z
N LEU A 1 2.11 -7.78 -9.09
CA LEU A 1 0.84 -7.98 -8.35
C LEU A 1 0.29 -6.61 -7.97
N ARG A 2 -1.02 -6.41 -8.10
CA ARG A 2 -1.71 -5.19 -7.64
C ARG A 2 -2.89 -5.60 -6.76
N GLN A 3 -3.02 -4.96 -5.60
CA GLN A 3 -4.14 -5.13 -4.68
C GLN A 3 -4.76 -3.77 -4.40
N ILE A 4 -6.09 -3.69 -4.40
CA ILE A 4 -6.82 -2.49 -3.99
C ILE A 4 -7.14 -2.65 -2.51
N VAL A 5 -6.71 -1.69 -1.71
CA VAL A 5 -6.93 -1.68 -0.26
C VAL A 5 -7.83 -0.51 0.08
N THR A 6 -8.99 -0.81 0.66
CA THR A 6 -9.97 0.19 1.10
C THR A 6 -9.66 0.61 2.54
N PHE A 7 -9.68 1.91 2.80
CA PHE A 7 -9.58 2.43 4.16
C PHE A 7 -10.85 2.12 4.95
N PRO A 8 -10.74 1.82 6.26
CA PRO A 8 -11.91 1.58 7.09
C PRO A 8 -12.80 2.82 7.25
N GLU A 9 -12.19 4.01 7.15
CA GLU A 9 -12.85 5.30 7.24
C GLU A 9 -12.48 6.17 6.04
N LEU A 10 -13.39 7.06 5.64
CA LEU A 10 -13.11 8.05 4.60
C LEU A 10 -12.22 9.15 5.17
N VAL A 11 -11.10 9.37 4.50
CA VAL A 11 -10.20 10.48 4.79
C VAL A 11 -10.67 11.74 4.06
N THR A 12 -10.43 12.90 4.66
CA THR A 12 -10.88 14.21 4.13
C THR A 12 -9.99 14.70 2.98
N SER A 13 -8.76 14.20 2.90
CA SER A 13 -7.79 14.43 1.84
C SER A 13 -6.95 13.17 1.57
N ALA A 14 -6.25 13.11 0.44
CA ALA A 14 -5.45 11.94 0.08
C ALA A 14 -4.29 11.75 1.11
N PRO A 15 -4.22 10.59 1.80
CA PRO A 15 -3.27 10.36 2.88
C PRO A 15 -1.87 10.02 2.34
N LEU A 16 -0.86 10.16 3.19
CA LEU A 16 0.45 9.58 2.95
C LEU A 16 0.41 8.09 3.33
N VAL A 17 0.73 7.19 2.38
CA VAL A 17 0.66 5.74 2.60
C VAL A 17 1.99 5.06 2.29
N PRO A 18 2.97 5.02 3.21
CA PRO A 18 4.16 4.20 3.03
C PRO A 18 3.81 2.70 3.10
N ALA A 19 4.44 1.91 2.23
CA ALA A 19 4.37 0.45 2.26
C ALA A 19 5.77 -0.14 2.48
N THR A 20 5.82 -1.28 3.13
CA THR A 20 7.04 -2.02 3.42
C THR A 20 6.87 -3.50 3.14
N ILE A 21 7.97 -4.18 2.79
CA ILE A 21 8.00 -5.63 2.70
C ILE A 21 8.29 -6.15 4.11
N SER A 22 7.31 -6.81 4.72
CA SER A 22 7.43 -7.36 6.08
C SER A 22 7.92 -8.81 6.11
N MET A 23 7.80 -9.53 4.98
CA MET A 23 8.40 -10.84 4.79
C MET A 23 8.52 -11.13 3.30
N TRP A 24 9.56 -11.85 2.91
CA TRP A 24 9.71 -12.39 1.57
C TRP A 24 10.25 -13.83 1.56
N ASP A 25 9.95 -14.55 0.48
CA ASP A 25 10.51 -15.86 0.18
C ASP A 25 10.75 -15.96 -1.33
N PHE A 26 12.02 -16.04 -1.71
CA PHE A 26 12.51 -16.04 -3.09
C PHE A 26 13.29 -17.32 -3.38
N ASP A 27 13.28 -17.74 -4.64
CA ASP A 27 14.24 -18.74 -5.10
C ASP A 27 15.69 -18.22 -4.91
N HIS A 28 16.60 -19.10 -4.50
CA HIS A 28 17.98 -18.74 -4.17
C HIS A 28 18.91 -18.72 -5.39
N GLY A 29 18.47 -19.20 -6.55
CA GLY A 29 19.30 -19.39 -7.75
C GLY A 29 19.49 -18.13 -8.60
N THR A 30 18.81 -17.02 -8.27
CA THR A 30 18.86 -15.77 -9.03
C THR A 30 18.90 -14.56 -8.11
N ASN A 31 19.28 -13.39 -8.65
CA ASN A 31 19.27 -12.16 -7.87
C ASN A 31 17.86 -11.80 -7.40
N GLN A 32 17.76 -11.30 -6.16
CA GLN A 32 16.50 -10.84 -5.59
C GLN A 32 16.22 -9.42 -6.08
N ARG A 33 15.15 -9.27 -6.87
CA ARG A 33 14.71 -7.98 -7.42
C ARG A 33 13.26 -7.77 -7.08
N ALA A 34 13.00 -6.75 -6.28
CA ALA A 34 11.68 -6.44 -5.76
C ALA A 34 11.50 -4.93 -5.63
N ASP A 35 10.29 -4.48 -5.93
CA ASP A 35 9.84 -3.10 -5.69
C ASP A 35 8.46 -3.16 -5.05
N ILE A 36 8.25 -2.34 -4.02
CA ILE A 36 6.96 -2.13 -3.38
C ILE A 36 6.63 -0.65 -3.42
N SER A 37 5.41 -0.34 -3.85
CA SER A 37 4.93 1.04 -3.89
C SER A 37 3.44 1.10 -3.64
N THR A 38 3.00 2.25 -3.14
CA THR A 38 1.59 2.64 -3.15
C THR A 38 1.33 3.56 -4.34
N GLN A 39 0.20 3.39 -5.00
CA GLN A 39 -0.18 4.14 -6.18
C GLN A 39 -1.66 4.53 -6.10
N LYS A 40 -2.05 5.55 -6.86
CA LYS A 40 -3.45 6.01 -6.99
C LYS A 40 -4.16 6.16 -5.65
N ILE A 41 -3.50 6.83 -4.70
CA ILE A 41 -4.06 7.08 -3.37
C ILE A 41 -5.25 8.03 -3.52
N SER A 42 -6.40 7.64 -2.98
CA SER A 42 -7.67 8.38 -3.03
C SER A 42 -8.25 8.54 -1.62
N LEU A 43 -9.49 9.06 -1.52
CA LEU A 43 -10.15 9.30 -0.24
C LEU A 43 -10.66 8.03 0.46
N ASN A 44 -10.77 6.92 -0.26
CA ASN A 44 -11.34 5.69 0.28
C ASN A 44 -10.47 4.45 0.03
N ASN A 45 -9.48 4.53 -0.86
CA ASN A 45 -8.60 3.41 -1.15
C ASN A 45 -7.24 3.85 -1.72
N PHE A 46 -6.35 2.88 -1.83
CA PHE A 46 -5.12 3.00 -2.62
C PHE A 46 -4.79 1.65 -3.29
N GLU A 47 -3.87 1.69 -4.25
CA GLU A 47 -3.34 0.49 -4.89
C GLU A 47 -1.98 0.11 -4.26
N LEU A 48 -1.89 -1.06 -3.63
CA LEU A 48 -0.64 -1.66 -3.18
C LEU A 48 -0.03 -2.48 -4.32
N VAL A 49 1.16 -2.08 -4.76
CA VAL A 49 1.80 -2.63 -5.95
C VAL A 49 3.11 -3.30 -5.57
N PHE A 50 3.21 -4.59 -5.87
CA PHE A 50 4.45 -5.34 -5.82
C PHE A 50 4.92 -5.68 -7.23
N LYS A 51 6.19 -5.39 -7.53
CA LYS A 51 6.83 -5.72 -8.80
C LYS A 51 8.10 -6.54 -8.55
N THR A 52 8.37 -7.43 -9.49
CA THR A 52 9.63 -8.17 -9.64
C THR A 52 9.93 -8.26 -11.13
N TRP A 53 11.17 -8.54 -11.52
CA TRP A 53 11.60 -8.54 -12.92
C TRP A 53 12.83 -9.41 -13.14
N GLY A 54 13.11 -9.67 -14.42
CA GLY A 54 14.18 -10.57 -14.84
C GLY A 54 13.79 -12.03 -14.61
N ASP A 55 14.72 -12.78 -14.04
CA ASP A 55 14.62 -14.21 -13.74
C ASP A 55 14.22 -14.51 -12.30
N THR A 56 13.95 -13.49 -11.48
CA THR A 56 13.55 -13.62 -10.07
C THR A 56 12.24 -14.40 -9.95
N ARG A 57 12.23 -15.43 -9.09
CA ARG A 57 11.04 -16.23 -8.75
C ARG A 57 10.63 -15.98 -7.31
N VAL A 58 9.36 -15.64 -7.09
CA VAL A 58 8.81 -15.29 -5.77
C VAL A 58 7.84 -16.39 -5.34
N ALA A 59 8.15 -17.06 -4.23
CA ALA A 59 7.25 -18.04 -3.64
C ALA A 59 6.20 -17.35 -2.76
N ARG A 60 6.64 -16.38 -1.95
CA ARG A 60 5.75 -15.63 -1.07
C ARG A 60 6.27 -14.22 -0.81
N ILE A 61 5.35 -13.29 -0.64
CA ILE A 61 5.66 -11.98 -0.07
C ILE A 61 4.54 -11.55 0.87
N ARG A 62 4.89 -10.81 1.90
CA ARG A 62 3.96 -10.06 2.75
C ARG A 62 4.35 -8.59 2.70
N ALA A 63 3.33 -7.77 2.59
CA ALA A 63 3.45 -6.32 2.59
C ALA A 63 2.59 -5.76 3.72
N ASP A 64 3.18 -4.84 4.46
CA ASP A 64 2.49 -4.05 5.47
C ASP A 64 2.45 -2.59 4.99
N TRP A 65 1.46 -1.84 5.45
CA TRP A 65 1.27 -0.44 5.08
C TRP A 65 0.72 0.34 6.27
N LEU A 66 0.99 1.64 6.27
CA LEU A 66 0.43 2.60 7.22
C LEU A 66 -0.18 3.75 6.43
N ALA A 67 -1.29 4.32 6.90
CA ALA A 67 -1.88 5.52 6.32
C ALA A 67 -1.86 6.65 7.35
N PHE A 68 -1.27 7.78 6.97
CA PHE A 68 -1.28 9.02 7.73
C PHE A 68 -2.12 10.04 6.98
N GLY A 69 -3.27 10.41 7.55
CA GLY A 69 -4.19 11.36 6.95
C GLY A 69 -5.24 11.83 7.93
N GLU A 70 -5.95 12.88 7.54
CA GLU A 70 -7.02 13.46 8.32
C GLU A 70 -8.33 12.71 8.10
N ILE A 71 -9.03 12.46 9.19
CA ILE A 71 -10.40 11.93 9.20
C ILE A 71 -11.32 12.98 9.81
N LYS A 72 -12.60 12.93 9.44
CA LYS A 72 -13.59 13.85 9.99
C LYS A 72 -13.83 13.51 11.47
N GLY A 73 -13.64 14.49 12.35
CA GLY A 73 -13.95 14.36 13.77
C GLY A 73 -15.46 14.42 14.03
N GLU A 74 -15.91 13.92 15.19
CA GLU A 74 -17.32 14.00 15.60
C GLU A 74 -17.80 15.46 15.73
N ASP A 75 -16.90 16.37 16.12
CA ASP A 75 -17.16 17.80 16.31
C ASP A 75 -16.97 18.63 15.02
N ASP A 76 -16.70 18.02 13.88
CA ASP A 76 -16.51 18.74 12.61
C ASP A 76 -17.85 19.21 12.03
N TRP A 77 -18.14 20.49 12.25
CA TRP A 77 -19.33 21.17 11.72
C TRP A 77 -19.22 21.41 10.21
N THR A 78 -20.27 21.10 9.47
CA THR A 78 -20.40 21.49 8.06
C THR A 78 -21.12 22.82 7.99
N LEU A 79 -20.39 23.89 7.68
CA LEU A 79 -20.97 25.21 7.44
C LEU A 79 -21.56 25.25 6.01
N TYR A 80 -22.80 25.73 5.91
CA TYR A 80 -23.59 25.79 4.67
C TYR A 80 -23.16 26.94 3.75
#